data_AF-A0A6C0AML9-F1
#
_entry.id   AF-A0A6C0AML9-F1
#
_cell.length_a   1.000
_cell.length_b   1.000
_cell.length_c   1.000
_cell.angle_alpha   90.00
_cell.angle_beta   90.00
_cell.angle_gamma   90.00
#
_symmetry.space_group_name_H-M   'P 1'
#
loop_
_entity.id
_entity.type
_entity.pdbx_description
1 polymer ?
#
loop_
_entity_poly.entity_id
_entity_poly.type
_entity_poly.pdbx_seq_one_letter_code
_entity_poly.pdbx_strand_id
1 'polypeptide(L)'
;MLVYLYDNINFNKIKFSSKPYKKEIMVDNEVKSIYFIDINYYKKPLYIQLPKLSMIQLGESKIQIKIYSYLYQKFIKQIEELVIDKVYNNSETWFNKRFTMNKIMNSLMTQIQYKNDEFILELGYDKDTIFYNQYKKQINSNEINLPIDIICIIRIENLQFIDNKFTYNIFLEQAKIIENLRLKEYSILQNDSDSNKSDSKSDSKSDSKSDSKSDSKSNNKLSSKDTSILDDEYYFEK
;
A
#
# COMPACT_ATOMS: atom_id res chain seq x y z
N MET A 1 -5.09 8.86 -17.07
CA MET A 1 -3.81 8.81 -16.32
C MET A 1 -3.15 7.46 -16.60
N LEU A 2 -1.82 7.37 -16.68
CA LEU A 2 -1.09 6.10 -16.75
C LEU A 2 -0.32 5.92 -15.45
N VAL A 3 -0.50 4.78 -14.78
CA VAL A 3 0.14 4.46 -13.50
C VAL A 3 0.92 3.16 -13.69
N TYR A 4 2.16 3.12 -13.20
CA TYR A 4 3.03 1.96 -13.26
C TYR A 4 3.18 1.33 -11.88
N LEU A 5 3.31 0.01 -11.78
CA LEU A 5 3.74 -0.61 -10.52
C LEU A 5 5.22 -0.28 -10.28
N TYR A 6 5.61 -0.08 -9.02
CA TYR A 6 6.97 0.30 -8.61
C TYR A 6 8.09 -0.61 -9.16
N ASP A 7 7.77 -1.87 -9.46
CA ASP A 7 8.68 -2.89 -9.97
C ASP A 7 8.73 -2.99 -11.50
N ASN A 8 7.84 -2.30 -12.20
CA ASN A 8 7.67 -2.34 -13.66
C ASN A 8 8.07 -1.03 -14.35
N ILE A 9 8.97 -0.26 -13.72
CA ILE A 9 9.47 1.03 -14.21
C ILE A 9 10.73 0.82 -15.05
N ASN A 10 10.77 1.38 -16.26
CA ASN A 10 11.97 1.41 -17.08
C ASN A 10 12.73 2.72 -16.88
N PHE A 11 13.66 2.76 -15.93
CA PHE A 11 14.44 3.95 -15.55
C PHE A 11 15.09 4.68 -16.74
N ASN A 12 15.48 3.98 -17.82
CA ASN A 12 16.06 4.59 -19.03
C ASN A 12 15.08 5.53 -19.79
N LYS A 13 13.78 5.42 -19.51
CA LYS A 13 12.70 6.21 -20.10
C LYS A 13 12.35 7.46 -19.29
N ILE A 14 12.89 7.59 -18.08
CA ILE A 14 12.86 8.83 -17.31
C ILE A 14 13.77 9.85 -18.01
N LYS A 15 13.26 11.06 -18.22
CA LYS A 15 13.95 12.20 -18.83
C LYS A 15 13.80 13.43 -17.94
N PHE A 16 14.79 14.31 -18.03
CA PHE A 16 14.91 15.54 -17.27
C PHE A 16 14.84 16.71 -18.26
N SER A 17 14.31 17.86 -17.86
CA SER A 17 14.36 19.06 -18.69
C SER A 17 15.83 19.47 -18.97
N SER A 18 16.08 20.04 -20.15
CA SER A 18 17.44 20.42 -20.57
C SER A 18 17.95 21.70 -19.90
N LYS A 19 17.06 22.51 -19.34
CA LYS A 19 17.37 23.78 -18.67
C LYS A 19 16.57 23.90 -17.37
N PRO A 20 17.19 24.40 -16.28
CA PRO A 20 16.47 24.73 -15.06
C PRO A 20 15.62 25.99 -15.26
N TYR A 21 14.47 26.05 -14.58
CA TYR A 21 13.73 27.29 -14.38
C TYR A 21 13.79 27.74 -12.92
N LYS A 22 13.68 29.05 -12.71
CA LYS A 22 13.72 29.67 -11.38
C LYS A 22 12.29 29.91 -10.89
N LYS A 23 12.03 29.67 -9.61
CA LYS A 23 10.93 30.27 -8.85
C LYS A 23 11.51 30.97 -7.63
N GLU A 24 10.95 32.12 -7.29
CA GLU A 24 11.30 32.86 -6.08
C GLU A 24 10.23 32.58 -5.03
N ILE A 25 10.66 32.28 -3.81
CA ILE A 25 9.77 32.11 -2.66
C ILE A 25 10.23 33.00 -1.50
N MET A 26 9.27 33.49 -0.73
CA MET A 26 9.55 34.18 0.53
C MET A 26 9.72 33.13 1.63
N VAL A 27 10.87 33.15 2.32
CA VAL A 27 11.14 32.34 3.52
C VAL A 27 11.74 33.28 4.54
N ASP A 28 11.11 33.40 5.71
CA ASP A 28 11.58 34.24 6.83
C ASP A 28 11.89 35.71 6.44
N ASN A 29 11.04 36.27 5.55
CA ASN A 29 11.18 37.59 4.91
C ASN A 29 12.35 37.76 3.92
N GLU A 30 13.10 36.70 3.61
CA GLU A 30 14.11 36.69 2.54
C GLU A 30 13.58 36.04 1.25
N VAL A 31 13.97 36.59 0.09
CA VAL A 31 13.66 36.00 -1.22
C VAL A 31 14.66 34.89 -1.53
N LYS A 32 14.24 33.63 -1.35
CA LYS A 32 15.04 32.47 -1.76
C LYS A 32 14.76 32.08 -3.21
N SER A 33 15.84 31.95 -3.96
CA SER A 33 15.84 31.52 -5.35
C SER A 33 15.93 29.99 -5.43
N ILE A 34 14.85 29.35 -5.86
CA ILE A 34 14.79 27.89 -6.04
C ILE A 34 14.79 27.57 -7.52
N TYR A 35 15.63 26.61 -7.92
CA TYR A 35 15.71 26.15 -9.30
C TYR A 35 15.10 24.75 -9.43
N PHE A 36 14.43 24.50 -10.55
CA PHE A 36 13.71 23.26 -10.80
C PHE A 36 14.08 22.67 -12.17
N ILE A 37 14.15 21.33 -12.24
CA ILE A 37 14.29 20.54 -13.46
C ILE A 37 13.13 19.55 -13.50
N ASP A 38 12.24 19.65 -14.49
CA ASP A 38 11.08 18.75 -14.57
C ASP A 38 11.50 17.32 -14.92
N ILE A 39 10.86 16.35 -14.29
CA ILE A 39 11.02 14.92 -14.56
C ILE A 39 9.81 14.45 -15.36
N ASN A 40 10.05 13.75 -16.46
CA ASN A 40 8.98 13.15 -17.26
C ASN A 40 9.31 11.71 -17.67
N TYR A 41 8.26 10.93 -17.88
CA TYR A 41 8.30 9.55 -18.33
C TYR A 41 7.45 9.44 -19.60
N TYR A 42 8.09 9.17 -20.75
CA TYR A 42 7.44 9.23 -22.07
C TYR A 42 6.67 10.54 -22.34
N LYS A 43 7.25 11.71 -21.99
CA LYS A 43 6.63 13.04 -22.11
C LYS A 43 5.36 13.25 -21.26
N LYS A 44 5.15 12.43 -20.22
CA LYS A 44 4.03 12.54 -19.27
C LYS A 44 4.58 12.55 -17.82
N PRO A 45 3.82 13.00 -16.82
CA PRO A 45 4.22 12.85 -15.42
C PRO A 45 4.34 11.36 -15.05
N LEU A 46 5.25 11.05 -14.14
CA LEU A 46 5.53 9.67 -13.71
C LEU A 46 4.68 9.33 -12.48
N TYR A 47 3.57 8.63 -12.70
CA TYR A 47 2.73 8.09 -11.63
C TYR A 47 3.06 6.63 -11.35
N ILE A 48 3.24 6.31 -10.06
CA ILE A 48 3.71 5.00 -9.61
C ILE A 48 2.82 4.51 -8.48
N GLN A 49 2.32 3.28 -8.56
CA GLN A 49 1.65 2.61 -7.46
C GLN A 49 2.69 1.86 -6.61
N LEU A 50 2.78 2.24 -5.33
CA LEU A 50 3.54 1.54 -4.31
C LEU A 50 2.80 0.27 -3.85
N PRO A 51 3.49 -0.71 -3.24
CA PRO A 51 2.82 -1.88 -2.64
C PRO A 51 1.96 -1.47 -1.43
N LYS A 52 1.32 -2.45 -0.79
CA LYS A 52 0.74 -2.26 0.55
C LYS A 52 1.89 -1.95 1.53
N LEU A 53 1.76 -0.86 2.27
CA LEU A 53 2.75 -0.31 3.19
C LEU A 53 2.05 0.16 4.49
N SER A 54 2.81 0.55 5.52
CA SER A 54 2.24 1.10 6.76
C SER A 54 2.51 2.60 6.87
N MET A 55 1.46 3.41 6.87
CA MET A 55 1.52 4.83 7.18
C MET A 55 1.55 5.02 8.70
N ILE A 56 2.54 5.79 9.18
CA ILE A 56 2.82 5.97 10.61
C ILE A 56 2.66 7.41 11.08
N GLN A 57 2.73 8.38 10.17
CA GLN A 57 2.48 9.79 10.47
C GLN A 57 1.76 10.46 9.29
N LEU A 58 0.80 11.31 9.63
CA LEU A 58 0.07 12.21 8.75
C LEU A 58 0.17 13.61 9.36
N GLY A 59 1.12 14.43 8.88
CA GLY A 59 1.25 15.84 9.22
C GLY A 59 0.52 16.72 8.19
N GLU A 60 0.59 18.05 8.32
CA GLU A 60 -0.24 18.97 7.49
C GLU A 60 0.04 18.96 5.98
N SER A 61 1.26 18.62 5.58
CA SER A 61 1.73 18.65 4.17
C SER A 61 2.61 17.45 3.80
N LYS A 62 2.81 16.52 4.74
CA LYS A 62 3.72 15.38 4.60
C LYS A 62 3.19 14.15 5.34
N ILE A 63 3.45 12.99 4.77
CA ILE A 63 3.23 11.70 5.41
C ILE A 63 4.54 10.93 5.57
N GLN A 64 4.60 10.07 6.59
CA GLN A 64 5.69 9.11 6.77
C GLN A 64 5.15 7.69 6.63
N ILE A 65 5.79 6.91 5.76
CA ILE A 65 5.43 5.54 5.45
C ILE A 65 6.63 4.63 5.73
N LYS A 66 6.42 3.56 6.50
CA LYS A 66 7.41 2.49 6.65
C LYS A 66 7.50 1.69 5.35
N ILE A 67 8.70 1.56 4.80
CA ILE A 67 8.97 0.80 3.58
C ILE A 67 9.91 -0.39 3.83
N TYR A 68 9.66 -1.48 3.11
CA TYR A 68 10.52 -2.65 3.14
C TYR A 68 11.86 -2.36 2.44
N SER A 69 12.95 -2.95 2.94
CA SER A 69 14.30 -2.84 2.35
C SER A 69 14.33 -3.20 0.86
N TYR A 70 13.48 -4.14 0.42
CA TYR A 70 13.32 -4.49 -0.99
C TYR A 70 12.79 -3.32 -1.85
N LEU A 71 11.79 -2.58 -1.37
CA LEU A 71 11.24 -1.41 -2.07
C LEU A 71 12.28 -0.28 -2.14
N TYR A 72 13.04 -0.07 -1.06
CA TYR A 72 14.16 0.87 -1.06
C TYR A 72 15.20 0.52 -2.13
N GLN A 73 15.73 -0.72 -2.13
CA GLN A 73 16.78 -1.14 -3.06
C GLN A 73 16.31 -1.18 -4.52
N LYS A 74 15.11 -1.73 -4.80
CA LYS A 74 14.62 -1.94 -6.17
C LYS A 74 14.10 -0.67 -6.83
N PHE A 75 13.59 0.29 -6.06
CA PHE A 75 12.92 1.47 -6.60
C PHE A 75 13.56 2.78 -6.14
N ILE A 76 13.58 3.08 -4.84
CA ILE A 76 14.02 4.41 -4.37
C ILE A 76 15.49 4.66 -4.68
N LYS A 77 16.36 3.72 -4.32
CA LYS A 77 17.80 3.81 -4.58
C LYS A 77 18.12 3.92 -6.08
N GLN A 78 17.33 3.25 -6.93
CA GLN A 78 17.47 3.35 -8.39
C GLN A 78 17.07 4.73 -8.94
N ILE A 79 16.07 5.40 -8.33
CA ILE A 79 15.77 6.80 -8.61
C ILE A 79 16.94 7.69 -8.16
N GLU A 80 17.47 7.49 -6.96
CA GLU A 80 18.57 8.30 -6.42
C GLU A 80 19.86 8.19 -7.23
N GLU A 81 20.29 6.97 -7.57
CA GLU A 81 21.44 6.70 -8.45
C GLU A 81 21.26 7.39 -9.81
N LEU A 82 20.09 7.24 -10.45
CA LEU A 82 19.77 7.90 -11.72
C LEU A 82 19.80 9.44 -11.61
N VAL A 83 19.26 9.99 -10.52
CA VAL A 83 19.23 11.43 -10.28
C VAL A 83 20.64 11.99 -10.08
N ILE A 84 21.48 11.34 -9.25
CA ILE A 84 22.88 11.72 -9.02
C ILE A 84 23.63 11.73 -10.37
N ASP A 85 23.53 10.66 -11.16
CA ASP A 85 24.15 10.57 -12.49
C ASP A 85 23.67 11.70 -13.42
N LYS A 86 22.39 12.05 -13.39
CA LYS A 86 21.83 13.09 -14.25
C LYS A 86 22.26 14.49 -13.81
N VAL A 87 22.32 14.77 -12.51
CA VAL A 87 22.88 16.03 -11.99
C VAL A 87 24.37 16.13 -12.29
N TYR A 88 25.15 15.04 -12.18
CA TYR A 88 26.57 15.03 -12.52
C TYR A 88 26.81 15.35 -14.00
N ASN A 89 26.19 14.58 -14.89
CA ASN A 89 26.40 14.71 -16.33
C ASN A 89 25.87 16.03 -16.92
N ASN A 90 24.90 16.69 -16.29
CA ASN A 90 24.36 17.98 -16.75
C ASN A 90 24.85 19.19 -15.92
N SER A 91 25.68 18.99 -14.89
CA SER A 91 26.09 20.06 -13.96
C SER A 91 26.67 21.29 -14.66
N GLU A 92 27.53 21.07 -15.66
CA GLU A 92 28.13 22.12 -16.46
C GLU A 92 27.09 22.92 -17.26
N THR A 93 26.09 22.26 -17.85
CA THR A 93 25.01 22.88 -18.63
C THR A 93 23.96 23.58 -17.76
N TRP A 94 23.66 23.04 -16.57
CA TRP A 94 22.63 23.59 -15.67
C TRP A 94 23.14 24.72 -14.77
N PHE A 95 24.42 24.69 -14.40
CA PHE A 95 24.99 25.62 -13.41
C PHE A 95 26.20 26.42 -13.92
N ASN A 96 26.53 26.30 -15.22
CA ASN A 96 27.77 26.85 -15.82
C ASN A 96 29.04 26.41 -15.07
N LYS A 97 28.98 25.27 -14.39
CA LYS A 97 30.04 24.77 -13.50
C LYS A 97 29.96 23.27 -13.34
N ARG A 98 31.02 22.57 -13.76
CA ARG A 98 31.16 21.14 -13.50
C ARG A 98 31.46 20.88 -12.02
N PHE A 99 30.76 19.91 -11.43
CA PHE A 99 31.00 19.47 -10.05
C PHE A 99 31.59 18.05 -10.02
N THR A 100 32.25 17.69 -8.91
CA THR A 100 32.72 16.32 -8.68
C THR A 100 31.56 15.41 -8.23
N MET A 101 31.67 14.11 -8.51
CA MET A 101 30.64 13.13 -8.12
C MET A 101 30.37 13.16 -6.61
N ASN A 102 31.43 13.14 -5.79
CA ASN A 102 31.33 13.21 -4.32
C ASN A 102 30.58 14.47 -3.84
N LYS A 103 30.77 15.62 -4.51
CA LYS A 103 30.04 16.83 -4.15
C LYS A 103 28.54 16.68 -4.42
N ILE A 104 28.17 16.06 -5.54
CA ILE A 104 26.77 15.86 -5.90
C ILE A 104 26.10 14.82 -5.00
N MET A 105 26.77 13.70 -4.72
CA MET A 105 26.30 12.72 -3.72
C MET A 105 26.03 13.37 -2.37
N ASN A 106 26.98 14.17 -1.85
CA ASN A 106 26.84 14.86 -0.56
C ASN A 106 25.82 16.03 -0.56
N SER A 107 25.40 16.49 -1.75
CA SER A 107 24.39 17.53 -1.91
C SER A 107 22.96 16.98 -2.03
N LEU A 108 22.78 15.68 -2.22
CA LEU A 108 21.45 15.05 -2.30
C LEU A 108 20.79 15.01 -0.92
N MET A 109 19.60 15.60 -0.83
CA MET A 109 18.66 15.40 0.26
C MET A 109 17.68 14.28 -0.14
N THR A 110 17.92 13.08 0.40
CA THR A 110 17.03 11.92 0.25
C THR A 110 15.69 12.16 0.94
N GLN A 111 14.63 11.51 0.42
CA GLN A 111 13.33 11.42 1.09
C GLN A 111 13.24 10.22 2.06
N ILE A 112 14.32 9.45 2.23
CA ILE A 112 14.40 8.27 3.09
C ILE A 112 15.15 8.58 4.39
N GLN A 113 14.60 8.14 5.51
CA GLN A 113 15.28 8.11 6.81
C GLN A 113 15.43 6.64 7.24
N TYR A 114 16.61 6.25 7.72
CA TYR A 114 16.81 4.94 8.36
C TYR A 114 16.83 5.13 9.88
N LYS A 115 15.86 4.57 10.59
CA LYS A 115 15.67 4.71 12.04
C LYS A 115 15.08 3.42 12.60
N ASN A 116 15.59 2.96 13.75
CA ASN A 116 15.10 1.75 14.45
C ASN A 116 15.04 0.50 13.53
N ASP A 117 16.05 0.34 12.68
CA ASP A 117 16.14 -0.68 11.62
C ASP A 117 15.03 -0.69 10.56
N GLU A 118 14.30 0.42 10.43
CA GLU A 118 13.26 0.62 9.44
C GLU A 118 13.62 1.76 8.48
N PHE A 119 13.26 1.59 7.21
CA PHE A 119 13.27 2.67 6.22
C PHE A 119 11.93 3.43 6.28
N ILE A 120 12.00 4.74 6.49
CA ILE A 120 10.85 5.64 6.53
C ILE A 120 10.93 6.55 5.31
N LEU A 121 9.94 6.45 4.42
CA LEU A 121 9.76 7.33 3.27
C LEU A 121 8.88 8.51 3.65
N GLU A 122 9.40 9.72 3.44
CA GLU A 122 8.66 10.98 3.60
C GLU A 122 8.11 11.43 2.24
N LEU A 123 6.78 11.52 2.12
CA LEU A 123 6.11 12.02 0.91
C LEU A 123 5.44 13.35 1.20
N GLY A 124 5.61 14.31 0.29
CA GLY A 124 4.77 15.51 0.28
C GLY A 124 3.35 15.16 -0.16
N TYR A 125 2.36 15.91 0.29
CA TYR A 125 1.00 15.85 -0.24
C TYR A 125 0.34 17.23 -0.14
N ASP A 126 -0.74 17.44 -0.88
CA ASP A 126 -1.41 18.74 -0.98
C ASP A 126 -2.93 18.61 -0.85
N LYS A 127 -3.67 19.68 -1.18
CA LYS A 127 -5.13 19.75 -1.05
C LYS A 127 -5.86 18.96 -2.14
N ASP A 128 -5.19 18.60 -3.22
CA ASP A 128 -5.73 17.85 -4.35
C ASP A 128 -5.50 16.33 -4.18
N THR A 129 -4.66 15.92 -3.21
CA THR A 129 -4.46 14.51 -2.81
C THR A 129 -5.76 13.86 -2.34
N ILE A 130 -6.16 12.75 -2.98
CA ILE A 130 -7.43 12.07 -2.68
C ILE A 130 -7.20 10.82 -1.82
N PHE A 131 -7.84 10.79 -0.65
CA PHE A 131 -7.87 9.62 0.23
C PHE A 131 -9.15 8.81 0.02
N TYR A 132 -9.01 7.50 -0.13
CA TYR A 132 -10.10 6.54 -0.26
C TYR A 132 -10.02 5.49 0.85
N ASN A 133 -11.17 5.05 1.35
CA ASN A 133 -11.24 3.84 2.16
C ASN A 133 -11.14 2.56 1.31
N GLN A 134 -11.15 1.40 1.97
CA GLN A 134 -11.00 0.12 1.31
C GLN A 134 -12.09 -0.22 0.28
N TYR A 135 -13.27 0.40 0.43
CA TYR A 135 -14.44 0.30 -0.44
C TYR A 135 -14.45 1.31 -1.59
N LYS A 136 -13.36 2.05 -1.81
CA LYS A 136 -13.21 3.10 -2.84
C LYS A 136 -14.13 4.31 -2.64
N LYS A 137 -14.65 4.55 -1.44
CA LYS A 137 -15.30 5.83 -1.09
C LYS A 137 -14.24 6.82 -0.64
N GLN A 138 -14.35 8.07 -1.08
CA GLN A 138 -13.48 9.14 -0.61
C GLN A 138 -13.74 9.41 0.88
N ILE A 139 -12.67 9.68 1.63
CA ILE A 139 -12.67 10.01 3.06
C ILE A 139 -11.80 11.25 3.29
N ASN A 140 -12.01 11.96 4.41
CA ASN A 140 -11.13 13.07 4.78
C ASN A 140 -9.86 12.54 5.47
N SER A 141 -8.75 13.28 5.34
CA SER A 141 -7.49 12.99 6.07
C SER A 141 -7.70 12.84 7.58
N ASN A 142 -8.63 13.61 8.14
CA ASN A 142 -8.93 13.69 9.57
C ASN A 142 -9.68 12.45 10.10
N GLU A 143 -10.19 11.58 9.22
CA GLU A 143 -10.86 10.32 9.58
C GLU A 143 -9.86 9.15 9.71
N ILE A 144 -8.60 9.36 9.33
CA ILE A 144 -7.57 8.32 9.24
C ILE A 144 -6.89 8.13 10.60
N ASN A 145 -7.20 7.01 11.26
CA ASN A 145 -6.53 6.57 12.48
C ASN A 145 -5.17 5.93 12.14
N LEU A 146 -4.13 6.23 12.91
CA LEU A 146 -2.75 5.74 12.69
C LEU A 146 -2.30 4.78 13.81
N PRO A 147 -1.35 3.86 13.55
CA PRO A 147 -0.79 3.52 12.23
C PRO A 147 -1.79 2.70 11.40
N ILE A 148 -1.70 2.79 10.08
CA ILE A 148 -2.65 2.10 9.19
C ILE A 148 -1.99 1.60 7.90
N ASP A 149 -2.59 0.57 7.32
CA ASP A 149 -2.17 0.04 6.03
C ASP A 149 -2.64 0.97 4.89
N ILE A 150 -1.75 1.22 3.93
CA ILE A 150 -1.96 2.13 2.81
C ILE A 150 -1.45 1.53 1.50
N ILE A 151 -2.14 1.83 0.40
CA ILE A 151 -1.60 1.69 -0.97
C ILE A 151 -1.59 3.09 -1.58
N CYS A 152 -0.42 3.55 -2.01
CA CYS A 152 -0.23 4.90 -2.55
C CYS A 152 -0.07 4.88 -4.08
N ILE A 153 -0.66 5.86 -4.75
CA ILE A 153 -0.20 6.34 -6.06
C ILE A 153 0.59 7.62 -5.80
N ILE A 154 1.87 7.61 -6.16
CA ILE A 154 2.78 8.74 -6.04
C ILE A 154 3.08 9.34 -7.42
N ARG A 155 3.39 10.64 -7.47
CA ARG A 155 3.94 11.34 -8.63
C ARG A 155 5.38 11.76 -8.35
N ILE A 156 6.31 11.40 -9.23
CA ILE A 156 7.64 12.02 -9.28
C ILE A 156 7.54 13.23 -10.21
N GLU A 157 7.82 14.43 -9.71
CA GLU A 157 7.53 15.69 -10.41
C GLU A 157 8.80 16.37 -10.98
N ASN A 158 9.76 16.70 -10.13
CA ASN A 158 10.93 17.50 -10.51
C ASN A 158 12.13 17.23 -9.59
N LEU A 159 13.31 17.67 -10.01
CA LEU A 159 14.41 18.00 -9.11
C LEU A 159 14.26 19.43 -8.63
N GLN A 160 14.55 19.66 -7.36
CA GLN A 160 14.53 20.98 -6.73
C GLN A 160 15.90 21.28 -6.13
N PHE A 161 16.49 22.42 -6.50
CA PHE A 161 17.80 22.88 -6.06
C PHE A 161 17.63 24.12 -5.17
N ILE A 162 18.19 24.07 -3.95
CA ILE A 162 18.15 25.14 -2.96
C ILE A 162 19.57 25.29 -2.41
N ASP A 163 20.12 26.51 -2.48
CA ASP A 163 21.47 26.85 -2.03
C ASP A 163 22.54 25.90 -2.63
N ASN A 164 23.12 25.01 -1.83
CA ASN A 164 24.11 24.01 -2.25
C ASN A 164 23.59 22.56 -2.23
N LYS A 165 22.28 22.36 -2.03
CA LYS A 165 21.62 21.05 -1.95
C LYS A 165 20.57 20.88 -3.04
N PHE A 166 20.17 19.64 -3.27
CA PHE A 166 19.05 19.31 -4.13
C PHE A 166 18.29 18.09 -3.64
N THR A 167 17.04 17.97 -4.04
CA THR A 167 16.19 16.80 -3.79
C THR A 167 15.41 16.43 -5.06
N TYR A 168 14.80 15.25 -5.04
CA TYR A 168 13.82 14.82 -6.02
C TYR A 168 12.45 14.82 -5.35
N ASN A 169 11.49 15.50 -5.94
CA ASN A 169 10.17 15.67 -5.33
C ASN A 169 9.23 14.52 -5.74
N ILE A 170 8.85 13.74 -4.74
CA ILE A 170 7.75 12.77 -4.81
C ILE A 170 6.58 13.27 -3.96
N PHE A 171 5.40 13.30 -4.58
CA PHE A 171 4.13 13.66 -3.96
C PHE A 171 3.15 12.48 -3.93
N LEU A 172 2.30 12.41 -2.91
CA LEU A 172 1.15 11.52 -2.87
C LEU A 172 -0.01 12.12 -3.68
N GLU A 173 -0.51 11.38 -4.65
CA GLU A 173 -1.65 11.77 -5.48
C GLU A 173 -2.95 11.13 -4.98
N GLN A 174 -2.89 9.82 -4.71
CA GLN A 174 -4.02 9.06 -4.21
C GLN A 174 -3.58 8.04 -3.17
N ALA A 175 -4.35 7.92 -2.10
CA ALA A 175 -4.14 6.92 -1.06
C ALA A 175 -5.38 6.04 -0.93
N LYS A 176 -5.19 4.72 -0.93
CA LYS A 176 -6.20 3.76 -0.48
C LYS A 176 -5.82 3.28 0.93
N ILE A 177 -6.60 3.70 1.91
CA ILE A 177 -6.52 3.26 3.31
C ILE A 177 -7.18 1.88 3.44
N ILE A 178 -6.52 0.98 4.16
CA ILE A 178 -6.95 -0.39 4.41
C ILE A 178 -7.09 -0.55 5.92
N GLU A 179 -8.32 -0.72 6.38
CA GLU A 179 -8.65 -0.91 7.79
C GLU A 179 -8.67 -2.40 8.09
N ASN A 180 -7.93 -2.82 9.12
CA ASN A 180 -8.05 -4.17 9.66
C ASN A 180 -9.35 -4.29 10.47
N LEU A 181 -10.49 -4.35 9.76
CA LEU A 181 -11.81 -4.59 10.31
C LEU A 181 -11.87 -6.01 10.90
N ARG A 182 -11.51 -6.14 12.17
CA ARG A 182 -11.91 -7.29 12.97
C ARG A 182 -13.44 -7.30 13.10
N LEU A 183 -14.04 -8.49 13.01
CA LEU A 183 -15.43 -8.71 13.41
C LEU A 183 -15.60 -8.19 14.84
N LYS A 184 -16.35 -7.09 15.01
CA LYS A 184 -16.66 -6.52 16.33
C LYS A 184 -17.63 -7.40 17.11
N GLU A 185 -18.50 -8.08 16.38
CA GLU A 185 -19.49 -9.02 16.87
C GLU A 185 -19.43 -10.25 15.97
N TYR A 186 -19.55 -11.43 16.58
CA TYR A 186 -19.86 -12.66 15.87
C TYR A 186 -21.09 -13.26 16.53
N SER A 187 -22.05 -13.65 15.71
CA SER A 187 -23.05 -14.65 16.09
C SER A 187 -22.66 -15.89 15.30
N ILE A 188 -22.10 -16.89 15.98
CA ILE A 188 -22.00 -18.23 15.37
C ILE A 188 -23.44 -18.62 15.07
N LEU A 189 -23.76 -18.77 13.78
CA LEU A 189 -25.10 -19.15 13.35
C LEU A 189 -25.32 -20.61 13.73
N GLN A 190 -25.88 -20.81 14.92
CA GLN A 190 -26.36 -22.10 15.39
C GLN A 190 -27.53 -22.51 14.48
N ASN A 191 -27.23 -23.38 13.52
CA ASN A 191 -28.25 -24.18 12.86
C ASN A 191 -28.74 -25.23 13.86
N ASP A 192 -29.64 -24.84 14.76
CA ASP A 192 -30.26 -25.71 15.78
C ASP A 192 -31.27 -26.69 15.15
N SER A 193 -30.77 -27.55 14.25
CA SER A 193 -31.51 -28.72 13.74
C SER A 193 -31.65 -29.84 14.78
N ASP A 194 -31.01 -29.70 15.94
CA ASP A 194 -31.08 -30.64 17.06
C ASP A 194 -32.24 -30.32 18.05
N SER A 195 -33.16 -29.43 17.66
CA SER A 195 -34.43 -29.19 18.35
C SER A 195 -35.49 -30.26 18.06
N ASN A 196 -35.12 -31.54 18.03
CA ASN A 196 -36.04 -32.67 17.80
C ASN A 196 -36.27 -33.55 19.05
N LYS A 197 -37.33 -33.16 19.77
CA LYS A 197 -38.29 -34.05 20.48
C LYS A 197 -37.92 -34.63 21.85
N SER A 198 -38.36 -33.87 22.85
CA SER A 198 -39.29 -34.28 23.92
C SER A 198 -38.92 -35.44 24.84
N ASP A 199 -38.61 -35.08 26.09
CA ASP A 199 -38.85 -35.94 27.26
C ASP A 199 -40.33 -36.33 27.38
N SER A 200 -40.61 -37.63 27.40
CA SER A 200 -41.82 -38.18 28.01
C SER A 200 -41.59 -39.62 28.48
N LYS A 201 -41.28 -39.78 29.77
CA LYS A 201 -41.31 -41.07 30.48
C LYS A 201 -42.62 -41.22 31.26
N SER A 202 -43.42 -42.24 30.96
CA SER A 202 -44.05 -43.11 31.97
C SER A 202 -44.84 -44.25 31.29
N ASP A 203 -44.94 -45.38 31.99
CA ASP A 203 -45.41 -46.66 31.45
C ASP A 203 -46.94 -46.79 31.38
N SER A 204 -47.43 -47.64 30.47
CA SER A 204 -48.47 -48.64 30.79
C SER A 204 -48.59 -49.72 29.70
N LYS A 205 -48.80 -50.97 30.14
CA LYS A 205 -49.07 -52.13 29.28
C LYS A 205 -50.57 -52.30 29.05
N SER A 206 -50.96 -52.74 27.85
CA SER A 206 -52.05 -53.74 27.69
C SER A 206 -52.04 -54.36 26.29
N ASP A 207 -52.27 -55.67 26.24
CA ASP A 207 -52.41 -56.44 24.99
C ASP A 207 -53.80 -56.28 24.37
N SER A 208 -53.89 -56.30 23.04
CA SER A 208 -54.94 -57.08 22.35
C SER A 208 -54.59 -57.34 20.89
N LYS A 209 -54.91 -58.57 20.42
CA LYS A 209 -54.63 -59.06 19.06
C LYS A 209 -55.77 -58.71 18.11
N SER A 210 -55.46 -58.47 16.83
CA SER A 210 -56.23 -59.06 15.73
C SER A 210 -55.40 -59.12 14.44
N ASP A 211 -55.59 -60.18 13.65
CA ASP A 211 -54.76 -60.52 12.49
C ASP A 211 -55.20 -59.82 11.21
N SER A 212 -54.24 -59.54 10.32
CA SER A 212 -54.46 -59.48 8.86
C SER A 212 -53.15 -59.66 8.08
N LYS A 213 -53.16 -60.66 7.19
CA LYS A 213 -52.16 -60.93 6.13
C LYS A 213 -52.27 -59.85 5.04
N SER A 214 -51.30 -59.56 4.18
CA SER A 214 -49.87 -59.94 4.05
C SER A 214 -49.11 -58.68 3.50
N ASP A 215 -47.91 -58.64 2.92
CA ASP A 215 -47.01 -59.66 2.36
C ASP A 215 -45.52 -59.24 2.43
N SER A 216 -44.71 -59.70 1.48
CA SER A 216 -43.25 -59.77 1.55
C SER A 216 -42.52 -59.13 0.36
N LYS A 217 -41.42 -58.42 0.68
CA LYS A 217 -40.10 -58.33 0.00
C LYS A 217 -39.54 -56.90 0.13
N SER A 218 -38.59 -56.59 1.02
CA SER A 218 -37.19 -57.04 1.11
C SER A 218 -36.31 -56.71 -0.12
N ASN A 219 -35.49 -55.65 -0.02
CA ASN A 219 -34.03 -55.83 0.08
C ASN A 219 -33.26 -54.54 0.39
N ASN A 220 -32.18 -54.71 1.15
CA ASN A 220 -31.26 -53.66 1.62
C ASN A 220 -30.30 -53.16 0.53
N LYS A 221 -29.82 -51.92 0.67
CA LYS A 221 -28.36 -51.67 0.67
C LYS A 221 -27.96 -50.38 1.37
N LEU A 222 -27.14 -50.52 2.42
CA LEU A 222 -26.27 -49.45 2.94
C LEU A 222 -25.16 -49.14 1.93
N SER A 223 -24.72 -47.88 1.88
CA SER A 223 -23.30 -47.56 1.72
C SER A 223 -22.98 -46.23 2.39
N SER A 224 -22.26 -46.29 3.50
CA SER A 224 -21.63 -45.15 4.16
C SER A 224 -20.50 -44.56 3.30
N LYS A 225 -20.33 -43.24 3.40
CA LYS A 225 -19.00 -42.62 3.55
C LYS A 225 -19.10 -41.16 3.93
N ASP A 226 -18.74 -40.87 5.17
CA ASP A 226 -18.24 -39.56 5.57
C ASP A 226 -16.96 -39.24 4.78
N THR A 227 -16.78 -37.96 4.43
CA THR A 227 -15.47 -37.29 4.46
C THR A 227 -15.72 -35.79 4.48
N SER A 228 -15.46 -35.17 5.64
CA SER A 228 -15.20 -33.74 5.76
C SER A 228 -13.94 -33.38 4.99
N ILE A 229 -13.97 -32.30 4.20
CA ILE A 229 -12.76 -31.66 3.65
C ILE A 229 -12.76 -30.21 4.12
N LEU A 230 -12.02 -29.98 5.20
CA LEU A 230 -11.58 -28.69 5.72
C LEU A 230 -10.15 -28.90 6.24
N ASP A 231 -9.21 -29.06 5.32
CA ASP A 231 -7.77 -29.10 5.62
C ASP A 231 -7.15 -27.76 5.18
N ASP A 232 -7.29 -26.74 6.04
CA ASP A 232 -6.55 -25.49 5.93
C ASP A 232 -5.14 -25.70 6.52
N GLU A 233 -4.16 -26.02 5.67
CA GLU A 233 -2.75 -26.16 6.08
C GLU A 233 -2.12 -24.80 6.45
N TYR A 234 -2.30 -24.38 7.69
CA TYR A 234 -1.49 -23.35 8.34
C TYR A 234 -0.10 -23.92 8.70
N TYR A 235 0.92 -23.57 7.92
CA TYR A 235 2.31 -23.83 8.31
C TYR A 235 2.79 -22.83 9.38
N PHE A 236 3.17 -23.37 10.54
CA PHE A 236 3.92 -22.65 11.57
C PHE A 236 5.43 -22.64 11.26
N GLU A 237 6.10 -21.59 11.75
CA GLU A 237 7.52 -21.30 11.56
C GLU A 237 8.46 -22.27 12.31
N LYS A 238 9.72 -22.29 11.88
CA LYS A 238 10.91 -22.65 12.67
C LYS A 238 12.08 -21.74 12.30
#